data_AF-A0A915L2N2-F1
#
_entry.id   AF-A0A915L2N2-F1
#
_cell.length_a   1.000
_cell.length_b   1.000
_cell.length_c   1.000
_cell.angle_alpha   90.00
_cell.angle_beta   90.00
_cell.angle_gamma   90.00
#
_symmetry.space_group_name_H-M   'P 1'
#
loop_
_entity.id
_entity.type
_entity.pdbx_description
1 polymer ?
#
loop_
_entity_poly.entity_id
_entity_poly.type
_entity_poly.pdbx_seq_one_letter_code
_entity_poly.pdbx_strand_id
1 'polypeptide(L)'
;GYTNVDNPFGDNKLLETFVWKKKLEKDGLSDLPATEVEQIARRKLEANKQELDKMRRRREEREAQKADIEMMMRDRESQQYAEWSKHEDKFHLQQAKLRSKIRIQEGRAKPIDLLSRCIDPSDGSDDFSIEMNEPYTYLKGLTIRDLEDLIEDIRVYRMLEGNKNSDYWDDVKVIADDELQKLKKYDPTSSDYVGDRRHGIHTSVMKDVIAILKGKTHHELALLETEIQKKMKQGGGVDVGYWETLLAQLKSHMAKARLRDRHEKMLKQRLLKMKEEQGIIDESASESQAPSTSKADPSSLDRQTSENIDEEEKVMIWE
;
A
#
# COMPACT_ATOMS: atom_id res chain seq x y z
N GLY A 1 35.01 44.05 -39.75
CA GLY A 1 35.03 45.31 -38.98
C GLY A 1 35.16 46.45 -39.95
N TYR A 2 34.47 47.56 -39.71
CA TYR A 2 34.50 48.73 -40.60
C TYR A 2 35.90 49.32 -40.72
N THR A 3 36.23 49.87 -41.89
CA THR A 3 37.51 50.56 -42.16
C THR A 3 37.26 52.06 -42.32
N ASN A 4 38.30 52.89 -42.19
CA ASN A 4 38.16 54.35 -42.36
C ASN A 4 37.61 54.76 -43.74
N VAL A 5 37.78 53.90 -44.75
CA VAL A 5 37.36 54.15 -46.13
C VAL A 5 35.96 53.59 -46.42
N ASP A 6 35.55 52.56 -45.67
CA ASP A 6 34.25 51.90 -45.76
C ASP A 6 33.50 52.08 -44.43
N ASN A 7 33.20 53.36 -44.13
CA ASN A 7 32.51 53.78 -42.91
C ASN A 7 31.08 54.26 -43.22
N PRO A 8 30.04 53.51 -42.78
CA PRO A 8 28.64 53.91 -42.99
C PRO A 8 28.21 55.14 -42.16
N PHE A 9 29.03 55.60 -41.21
CA PHE A 9 28.75 56.74 -40.33
C PHE A 9 29.34 58.07 -40.80
N GLY A 10 30.02 58.10 -41.96
CA GLY A 10 30.50 59.35 -42.59
C GLY A 10 31.68 60.04 -41.89
N ASP A 11 32.37 59.37 -40.96
CA ASP A 11 33.60 59.85 -40.32
C ASP A 11 34.84 59.30 -41.05
N ASN A 12 35.78 60.19 -41.40
CA ASN A 12 37.02 59.84 -42.11
C ASN A 12 38.09 59.21 -41.19
N LYS A 13 37.86 59.22 -39.87
CA LYS A 13 38.84 58.82 -38.83
C LYS A 13 38.25 57.81 -37.85
N LEU A 14 37.42 56.88 -38.33
CA LEU A 14 36.73 55.87 -37.52
C LEU A 14 37.65 55.02 -36.62
N LEU A 15 38.87 54.75 -37.07
CA LEU A 15 39.89 53.97 -36.35
C LEU A 15 40.72 54.80 -35.37
N GLU A 16 40.57 56.13 -35.36
CA GLU A 16 41.25 56.99 -34.39
C GLU A 16 40.53 56.93 -33.04
N THR A 17 41.28 56.65 -31.96
CA THR A 17 40.71 56.56 -30.62
C THR A 17 40.29 57.95 -30.14
N PHE A 18 39.02 58.09 -29.75
CA PHE A 18 38.50 59.34 -29.20
C PHE A 18 39.22 59.75 -27.91
N VAL A 19 39.80 60.96 -27.89
CA VAL A 19 40.47 61.54 -26.71
C VAL A 19 39.66 62.71 -26.18
N TRP A 20 39.18 62.60 -24.94
CA TRP A 20 38.42 63.66 -24.29
C TRP A 20 39.38 64.71 -23.69
N LYS A 21 39.88 65.63 -24.52
CA LYS A 21 40.91 66.64 -24.15
C LYS A 21 40.56 67.43 -22.89
N LYS A 22 39.32 67.91 -22.79
CA LYS A 22 38.81 68.64 -21.61
C LYS A 22 38.82 67.82 -20.32
N LYS A 23 38.68 66.49 -20.41
CA LYS A 23 38.78 65.58 -19.26
C LYS A 23 40.24 65.34 -18.85
N LEU A 24 41.15 65.23 -19.82
CA LEU A 24 42.59 65.12 -19.51
C LEU A 24 43.12 66.38 -18.82
N GLU A 25 42.70 67.57 -19.27
CA GLU A 25 43.03 68.84 -18.60
C GLU A 25 42.45 68.90 -17.18
N LYS A 26 41.18 68.50 -17.00
CA LYS A 26 40.53 68.48 -15.68
C LYS A 26 41.18 67.49 -14.71
N ASP A 27 41.60 66.33 -15.20
CA ASP A 27 42.24 65.28 -14.40
C ASP A 27 43.75 65.56 -14.18
N GLY A 28 44.31 66.62 -14.77
CA GLY A 28 45.73 66.99 -14.64
C GLY A 28 46.68 66.10 -15.44
N LEU A 29 46.18 65.40 -16.46
CA LEU A 29 46.94 64.48 -17.32
C LEU A 29 47.24 65.07 -18.71
N SER A 30 47.09 66.39 -18.89
CA SER A 30 47.31 67.07 -20.18
C SER A 30 48.77 67.02 -20.66
N ASP A 31 49.72 66.98 -19.72
CA ASP A 31 51.15 67.16 -20.00
C ASP A 31 51.90 65.82 -20.09
N LEU A 32 51.21 64.70 -19.89
CA LEU A 32 51.78 63.35 -19.95
C LEU A 32 51.76 62.80 -21.39
N PRO A 33 52.76 61.98 -21.78
CA PRO A 33 52.80 61.40 -23.11
C PRO A 33 51.59 60.47 -23.33
N ALA A 34 51.06 60.46 -24.55
CA ALA A 34 49.84 59.71 -24.91
C ALA A 34 49.91 58.21 -24.53
N THR A 35 51.11 57.62 -24.59
CA THR A 35 51.38 56.24 -24.19
C THR A 35 51.15 55.98 -22.69
N GLU A 36 51.46 56.95 -21.83
CA GLU A 36 51.24 56.82 -20.38
C GLU A 36 49.77 57.00 -20.02
N VAL A 37 49.08 57.94 -20.68
CA VAL A 37 47.63 58.13 -20.53
C VAL A 37 46.87 56.85 -20.92
N GLU A 38 47.27 56.21 -22.02
CA GLU A 38 46.70 54.93 -22.47
C GLU A 38 46.97 53.79 -21.47
N GLN A 39 48.18 53.69 -20.92
CA GLN A 39 48.49 52.70 -19.88
C GLN A 39 47.68 52.93 -18.60
N ILE A 40 47.48 54.17 -18.17
CA ILE A 40 46.65 54.51 -17.00
C ILE A 40 45.18 54.14 -17.28
N ALA A 41 44.67 54.44 -18.48
CA ALA A 41 43.31 54.08 -18.88
C ALA A 41 43.12 52.55 -18.92
N ARG A 42 44.12 51.82 -19.44
CA ARG A 42 44.12 50.36 -19.48
C ARG A 42 44.13 49.75 -18.07
N ARG A 43 44.97 50.24 -17.15
CA ARG A 43 44.96 49.80 -15.74
C ARG A 43 43.63 50.08 -15.05
N LYS A 44 43.03 51.25 -15.29
CA LYS A 44 41.69 51.60 -14.75
C LYS A 44 40.60 50.67 -15.30
N LEU A 45 40.66 50.33 -16.60
CA LEU A 45 39.73 49.39 -17.22
C LEU A 45 39.89 47.98 -16.65
N GLU A 46 41.13 47.50 -16.50
CA GLU A 46 41.43 46.19 -15.91
C GLU A 46 40.97 46.12 -14.45
N ALA A 47 41.19 47.16 -13.65
CA ALA A 47 40.70 47.25 -12.27
C ALA A 47 39.17 47.25 -12.20
N ASN A 48 38.49 48.03 -13.06
CA ASN A 48 37.03 48.06 -13.14
C ASN A 48 36.47 46.68 -13.54
N LYS A 49 37.10 46.00 -14.50
CA LYS A 49 36.72 44.65 -14.91
C LYS A 49 36.85 43.65 -13.76
N GLN A 50 37.95 43.68 -13.02
CA GLN A 50 38.14 42.83 -11.84
C GLN A 50 37.10 43.12 -10.73
N GLU A 51 36.75 44.39 -10.53
CA GLU A 51 35.71 44.80 -9.58
C GLU A 51 34.32 44.30 -10.01
N LEU A 52 33.99 44.45 -11.30
CA LEU A 52 32.76 43.92 -11.89
C LEU A 52 32.67 42.39 -11.76
N ASP A 53 33.76 41.66 -12.01
CA ASP A 53 33.79 40.21 -11.87
C ASP A 53 33.60 39.77 -10.41
N LYS A 54 34.20 40.47 -9.44
CA LYS A 54 33.97 40.25 -8.00
C LYS A 54 32.51 40.51 -7.62
N MET A 55 31.91 41.59 -8.14
CA MET A 55 30.51 41.93 -7.89
C MET A 55 29.54 40.93 -8.52
N ARG A 56 29.89 40.38 -9.69
CA ARG A 56 29.13 39.31 -10.35
C ARG A 56 29.16 38.02 -9.51
N ARG A 57 30.35 37.56 -9.11
CA ARG A 57 30.50 36.37 -8.24
C ARG A 57 29.69 36.48 -6.95
N ARG A 58 29.73 37.64 -6.29
CA ARG A 58 28.91 37.90 -5.08
C ARG A 58 27.39 37.93 -5.33
N ARG A 59 26.95 38.21 -6.56
CA ARG A 59 25.53 38.10 -6.94
C ARG A 59 25.17 36.64 -7.16
N GLU A 60 25.98 35.94 -7.94
CA GLU A 60 25.82 34.50 -8.21
C GLU A 60 25.81 33.68 -6.92
N GLU A 61 26.73 33.93 -5.99
CA GLU A 61 26.76 33.26 -4.68
C GLU A 61 25.50 33.54 -3.84
N ARG A 62 25.00 34.78 -3.84
CA ARG A 62 23.76 35.12 -3.12
C ARG A 62 22.52 34.53 -3.78
N GLU A 63 22.49 34.46 -5.11
CA GLU A 63 21.40 33.82 -5.85
C GLU A 63 21.41 32.32 -5.64
N ALA A 64 22.58 31.66 -5.67
CA ALA A 64 22.74 30.26 -5.33
C ALA A 64 22.31 29.96 -3.89
N GLN A 65 22.78 30.75 -2.91
CA GLN A 65 22.35 30.59 -1.51
C GLN A 65 20.84 30.75 -1.33
N LYS A 66 20.22 31.71 -2.03
CA LYS A 66 18.76 31.88 -1.99
C LYS A 66 18.03 30.70 -2.62
N ALA A 67 18.50 30.21 -3.76
CA ALA A 67 17.93 29.05 -4.44
C ALA A 67 18.06 27.77 -3.59
N ASP A 68 19.19 27.58 -2.91
CA ASP A 68 19.40 26.45 -2.00
C ASP A 68 18.45 26.52 -0.79
N ILE A 69 18.28 27.71 -0.20
CA ILE A 69 17.32 27.92 0.91
C ILE A 69 15.88 27.68 0.42
N GLU A 70 15.52 28.19 -0.76
CA GLU A 70 14.19 28.00 -1.33
C GLU A 70 13.90 26.53 -1.62
N MET A 71 14.87 25.80 -2.19
CA MET A 71 14.78 24.35 -2.40
C MET A 71 14.62 23.62 -1.07
N MET A 72 15.43 23.94 -0.07
CA MET A 72 15.35 23.32 1.26
C MET A 72 13.99 23.59 1.94
N MET A 73 13.45 24.80 1.80
CA MET A 73 12.12 25.14 2.31
C MET A 73 11.03 24.35 1.59
N ARG A 74 11.09 24.27 0.27
CA ARG A 74 10.14 23.49 -0.53
C ARG A 74 10.17 22.00 -0.19
N ASP A 75 11.35 21.44 0.00
CA ASP A 75 11.51 20.04 0.40
C ASP A 75 10.92 19.80 1.81
N ARG A 76 11.15 20.73 2.74
CA ARG A 76 10.56 20.67 4.08
C ARG A 76 9.04 20.75 4.04
N GLU A 77 8.48 21.67 3.26
CA GLU A 77 7.03 21.80 3.07
C GLU A 77 6.44 20.52 2.44
N SER A 78 7.12 19.96 1.43
CA SER A 78 6.71 18.70 0.79
C SER A 78 6.71 17.53 1.78
N GLN A 79 7.70 17.45 2.68
CA GLN A 79 7.76 16.42 3.72
C GLN A 79 6.62 16.59 4.73
N GLN A 80 6.36 17.81 5.20
CA GLN A 80 5.26 18.10 6.13
C GLN A 80 3.91 17.75 5.51
N TYR A 81 3.69 18.09 4.23
CA TYR A 81 2.47 17.74 3.52
C TYR A 81 2.30 16.22 3.38
N ALA A 82 3.36 15.50 3.07
CA ALA A 82 3.34 14.04 2.98
C ALA A 82 3.04 13.37 4.34
N GLU A 83 3.58 13.91 5.44
CA GLU A 83 3.25 13.45 6.78
C GLU A 83 1.79 13.74 7.13
N TRP A 84 1.30 14.94 6.84
CA TRP A 84 -0.11 15.31 7.05
C TRP A 84 -1.06 14.37 6.30
N SER A 85 -0.79 14.12 5.02
CA SER A 85 -1.58 13.19 4.20
C SER A 85 -1.64 11.79 4.82
N LYS A 86 -0.52 11.26 5.35
CA LYS A 86 -0.52 9.97 6.05
C LYS A 86 -1.35 9.98 7.33
N HIS A 87 -1.35 11.08 8.08
CA HIS A 87 -2.18 11.21 9.29
C HIS A 87 -3.67 11.28 8.93
N GLU A 88 -4.01 11.98 7.85
CA GLU A 88 -5.37 12.06 7.31
C GLU A 88 -5.87 10.68 6.84
N ASP A 89 -5.08 9.92 6.08
CA ASP A 89 -5.41 8.55 5.67
C ASP A 89 -5.68 7.65 6.88
N LYS A 90 -4.82 7.72 7.90
CA LYS A 90 -4.99 6.96 9.14
C LYS A 90 -6.28 7.37 9.88
N PHE A 91 -6.59 8.65 9.91
CA PHE A 91 -7.83 9.15 10.52
C PHE A 91 -9.06 8.64 9.75
N HIS A 92 -9.04 8.69 8.42
CA HIS A 92 -10.13 8.15 7.59
C HIS A 92 -10.33 6.65 7.81
N LEU A 93 -9.25 5.88 7.92
CA LEU A 93 -9.32 4.46 8.23
C LEU A 93 -9.97 4.21 9.59
N GLN A 94 -9.57 4.95 10.62
CA GLN A 94 -10.15 4.84 11.96
C GLN A 94 -11.63 5.22 11.98
N GLN A 95 -12.02 6.28 11.27
CA GLN A 95 -13.42 6.66 11.13
C GLN A 95 -14.25 5.61 10.38
N ALA A 96 -13.69 5.00 9.32
CA ALA A 96 -14.34 3.93 8.59
C ALA A 96 -14.57 2.70 9.49
N LYS A 97 -13.55 2.29 10.27
CA LYS A 97 -13.66 1.21 11.26
C LYS A 97 -14.69 1.50 12.35
N LEU A 98 -14.71 2.72 12.89
CA LEU A 98 -15.69 3.13 13.90
C LEU A 98 -17.13 3.08 13.35
N ARG A 99 -17.34 3.60 12.13
CA ARG A 99 -18.66 3.55 11.47
C ARG A 99 -19.10 2.11 11.19
N SER A 100 -18.18 1.25 10.77
CA SER A 100 -18.41 -0.18 10.58
C SER A 100 -18.86 -0.83 11.89
N LYS A 101 -18.14 -0.59 12.99
CA LYS A 101 -18.48 -1.09 14.33
C LYS A 101 -19.90 -0.72 14.76
N ILE A 102 -20.29 0.55 14.58
CA ILE A 102 -21.64 1.04 14.92
C ILE A 102 -22.71 0.34 14.06
N ARG A 103 -22.50 0.21 12.74
CA ARG A 103 -23.45 -0.45 11.84
C ARG A 103 -23.69 -1.92 12.18
N ILE A 104 -22.63 -2.63 12.54
CA ILE A 104 -22.70 -4.03 12.97
C ILE A 104 -23.53 -4.14 14.25
N GLN A 105 -23.25 -3.29 15.26
CA GLN A 105 -23.99 -3.27 16.52
C GLN A 105 -25.49 -2.96 16.34
N GLU A 106 -25.83 -2.12 15.35
CA GLU A 106 -27.22 -1.78 15.04
C GLU A 106 -27.91 -2.78 14.09
N GLY A 107 -27.27 -3.89 13.72
CA GLY A 107 -27.86 -4.93 12.87
C GLY A 107 -28.05 -4.52 11.40
N ARG A 108 -27.35 -3.49 10.95
CA ARG A 108 -27.44 -2.90 9.61
C ARG A 108 -26.06 -2.81 8.96
N ALA A 109 -25.30 -3.89 9.13
CA ALA A 109 -23.96 -4.06 8.58
C ALA A 109 -24.00 -4.07 7.05
N LYS A 110 -23.05 -3.35 6.45
CA LYS A 110 -22.76 -3.48 5.03
C LYS A 110 -21.80 -4.66 4.78
N PRO A 111 -21.73 -5.20 3.55
CA PRO A 111 -20.79 -6.27 3.23
C PRO A 111 -19.33 -5.93 3.56
N ILE A 112 -18.90 -4.67 3.31
CA ILE A 112 -17.55 -4.21 3.65
C ILE A 112 -17.27 -4.26 5.16
N ASP A 113 -18.28 -3.98 5.99
CA ASP A 113 -18.14 -3.96 7.44
C ASP A 113 -17.79 -5.38 7.94
N LEU A 114 -18.52 -6.38 7.46
CA LEU A 114 -18.30 -7.81 7.78
C LEU A 114 -16.95 -8.31 7.25
N LEU A 115 -16.60 -7.95 6.01
CA LEU A 115 -15.34 -8.34 5.39
C LEU A 115 -14.12 -7.71 6.10
N SER A 116 -14.23 -6.46 6.56
CA SER A 116 -13.16 -5.80 7.30
C SER A 116 -12.90 -6.47 8.66
N ARG A 117 -13.96 -7.00 9.30
CA ARG A 117 -13.88 -7.71 10.58
C ARG A 117 -13.16 -9.05 10.48
N CYS A 118 -13.14 -9.68 9.31
CA CYS A 118 -12.38 -10.91 9.08
C CYS A 118 -10.85 -10.71 9.08
N ILE A 119 -10.36 -9.46 9.01
CA ILE A 119 -8.94 -9.12 8.95
C ILE A 119 -8.37 -8.87 10.35
N ASP A 120 -9.01 -7.99 11.12
CA ASP A 120 -8.53 -7.52 12.42
C ASP A 120 -9.48 -7.97 13.55
N PRO A 121 -9.28 -9.17 14.13
CA PRO A 121 -10.08 -9.64 15.26
C PRO A 121 -9.76 -8.90 16.58
N SER A 122 -8.71 -8.07 16.61
CA SER A 122 -8.21 -7.39 17.81
C SER A 122 -8.88 -6.04 18.11
N ASP A 123 -9.81 -5.55 17.27
CA ASP A 123 -10.39 -4.19 17.41
C ASP A 123 -11.48 -4.06 18.50
N GLY A 124 -11.28 -4.76 19.63
CA GLY A 124 -11.96 -4.48 20.88
C GLY A 124 -13.48 -4.62 20.84
N SER A 125 -14.01 -5.52 20.01
CA SER A 125 -15.30 -6.11 20.33
C SER A 125 -14.99 -7.38 21.12
N ASP A 126 -15.20 -7.32 22.43
CA ASP A 126 -15.29 -8.46 23.33
C ASP A 126 -16.53 -9.34 23.02
N ASP A 127 -17.08 -9.17 21.81
CA ASP A 127 -18.16 -9.96 21.27
C ASP A 127 -17.54 -11.20 20.61
N PHE A 128 -17.52 -12.27 21.41
CA PHE A 128 -17.13 -13.62 21.04
C PHE A 128 -18.12 -14.28 20.05
N SER A 129 -19.07 -13.52 19.48
CA SER A 129 -19.81 -13.91 18.28
C SER A 129 -18.84 -13.98 17.08
N ILE A 130 -18.01 -15.03 17.08
CA ILE A 130 -17.22 -15.43 15.93
C ILE A 130 -18.22 -15.69 14.82
N GLU A 131 -18.27 -14.80 13.84
CA GLU A 131 -18.84 -15.15 12.56
C GLU A 131 -17.95 -16.25 11.97
N MET A 132 -18.35 -17.52 12.15
CA MET A 132 -17.73 -18.71 11.58
C MET A 132 -17.86 -18.76 10.04
N ASN A 133 -18.47 -17.73 9.46
CA ASN A 133 -18.75 -17.64 8.05
C ASN A 133 -17.47 -17.25 7.30
N GLU A 134 -17.11 -18.07 6.31
CA GLU A 134 -15.96 -17.79 5.46
C GLU A 134 -16.17 -16.47 4.70
N PRO A 135 -15.16 -15.59 4.54
CA PRO A 135 -15.34 -14.23 4.01
C PRO A 135 -16.12 -14.13 2.69
N TYR A 136 -15.96 -15.11 1.78
CA TYR A 136 -16.66 -15.11 0.50
C TYR A 136 -18.17 -15.41 0.61
N THR A 137 -18.69 -15.87 1.75
CA THR A 137 -20.13 -16.10 1.92
C THR A 137 -20.90 -14.80 1.96
N TYR A 138 -20.29 -13.71 2.44
CA TYR A 138 -20.91 -12.37 2.47
C TYR A 138 -21.14 -11.76 1.09
N LEU A 139 -20.49 -12.32 0.07
CA LEU A 139 -20.65 -11.88 -1.32
C LEU A 139 -21.85 -12.54 -2.00
N LYS A 140 -22.39 -13.63 -1.44
CA LYS A 140 -23.51 -14.37 -2.03
C LYS A 140 -24.82 -13.64 -1.80
N GLY A 141 -25.59 -13.45 -2.87
CA GLY A 141 -26.94 -12.85 -2.80
C GLY A 141 -26.95 -11.32 -2.78
N LEU A 142 -25.80 -10.67 -2.96
CA LEU A 142 -25.72 -9.22 -3.16
C LEU A 142 -26.28 -8.82 -4.53
N THR A 143 -26.84 -7.62 -4.62
CA THR A 143 -27.28 -7.07 -5.91
C THR A 143 -26.09 -6.55 -6.71
N ILE A 144 -26.30 -6.31 -8.02
CA ILE A 144 -25.29 -5.67 -8.89
C ILE A 144 -24.79 -4.36 -8.29
N ARG A 145 -25.71 -3.53 -7.77
CA ARG A 145 -25.38 -2.24 -7.14
C ARG A 145 -24.55 -2.42 -5.87
N ASP A 146 -24.94 -3.37 -5.02
CA ASP A 146 -24.19 -3.62 -3.77
C ASP A 146 -22.78 -4.13 -4.04
N LEU A 147 -22.60 -4.94 -5.08
CA LEU A 147 -21.27 -5.43 -5.50
C LEU A 147 -20.42 -4.31 -6.10
N GLU A 148 -20.99 -3.42 -6.91
CA GLU A 148 -20.29 -2.25 -7.45
C GLU A 148 -19.85 -1.29 -6.33
N ASP A 149 -20.75 -0.98 -5.40
CA ASP A 149 -20.43 -0.19 -4.21
C ASP A 149 -19.34 -0.87 -3.36
N LEU A 150 -19.44 -2.18 -3.16
CA LEU A 150 -18.46 -2.96 -2.40
C LEU A 150 -17.07 -2.95 -3.06
N ILE A 151 -16.98 -3.05 -4.39
CA ILE A 151 -15.70 -3.02 -5.11
C ILE A 151 -15.00 -1.67 -4.89
N GLU A 152 -15.76 -0.57 -4.90
CA GLU A 152 -15.19 0.76 -4.64
C GLU A 152 -14.82 0.93 -3.16
N ASP A 153 -15.65 0.43 -2.23
CA ASP A 153 -15.33 0.40 -0.80
C ASP A 153 -14.02 -0.39 -0.54
N ILE A 154 -13.85 -1.57 -1.15
CA ILE A 154 -12.62 -2.38 -1.06
C ILE A 154 -11.42 -1.58 -1.58
N ARG A 155 -11.59 -0.84 -2.67
CA ARG A 155 -10.54 -0.01 -3.26
C ARG A 155 -10.05 1.05 -2.27
N VAL A 156 -10.99 1.72 -1.58
CA VAL A 156 -10.67 2.72 -0.56
C VAL A 156 -9.94 2.07 0.61
N TYR A 157 -10.42 0.94 1.14
CA TYR A 157 -9.74 0.22 2.22
C TYR A 157 -8.31 -0.20 1.84
N ARG A 158 -8.11 -0.67 0.60
CA ARG A 158 -6.78 -1.03 0.08
C ARG A 158 -5.85 0.17 0.01
N MET A 159 -6.35 1.35 -0.35
CA MET A 159 -5.54 2.58 -0.35
C MET A 159 -5.16 3.01 1.08
N LEU A 160 -6.13 2.96 2.01
CA LEU A 160 -5.95 3.42 3.38
C LEU A 160 -5.09 2.46 4.25
N GLU A 161 -5.22 1.14 4.06
CA GLU A 161 -4.45 0.13 4.81
C GLU A 161 -3.04 -0.13 4.23
N GLY A 162 -2.79 0.33 3.00
CA GLY A 162 -1.55 0.08 2.27
C GLY A 162 -1.29 -1.41 2.06
N ASN A 163 -0.05 -1.85 2.29
CA ASN A 163 0.38 -3.20 1.91
C ASN A 163 0.01 -4.31 2.89
N LYS A 164 -0.42 -3.99 4.13
CA LYS A 164 -0.58 -4.99 5.20
C LYS A 164 -1.56 -6.12 4.84
N ASN A 165 -2.68 -5.76 4.23
CA ASN A 165 -3.76 -6.70 3.89
C ASN A 165 -4.11 -6.66 2.40
N SER A 166 -3.21 -6.15 1.57
CA SER A 166 -3.42 -5.98 0.13
C SER A 166 -3.89 -7.26 -0.56
N ASP A 167 -3.22 -8.39 -0.29
CA ASP A 167 -3.59 -9.70 -0.86
C ASP A 167 -5.02 -10.14 -0.51
N TYR A 168 -5.50 -9.85 0.71
CA TYR A 168 -6.87 -10.19 1.11
C TYR A 168 -7.88 -9.34 0.36
N TRP A 169 -7.65 -8.03 0.29
CA TRP A 169 -8.54 -7.14 -0.43
C TRP A 169 -8.56 -7.45 -1.93
N ASP A 170 -7.41 -7.81 -2.50
CA ASP A 170 -7.30 -8.25 -3.89
C ASP A 170 -8.06 -9.57 -4.12
N ASP A 171 -7.98 -10.53 -3.20
CA ASP A 171 -8.75 -11.78 -3.27
C ASP A 171 -10.26 -11.56 -3.15
N VAL A 172 -10.71 -10.73 -2.19
CA VAL A 172 -12.13 -10.38 -2.04
C VAL A 172 -12.64 -9.67 -3.29
N LYS A 173 -11.86 -8.74 -3.84
CA LYS A 173 -12.21 -8.03 -5.07
C LYS A 173 -12.37 -8.99 -6.25
N VAL A 174 -11.45 -9.93 -6.45
CA VAL A 174 -11.54 -10.92 -7.52
C VAL A 174 -12.85 -11.74 -7.43
N ILE A 175 -13.28 -12.09 -6.22
CA ILE A 175 -14.52 -12.84 -6.02
C ILE A 175 -15.76 -11.94 -6.25
N ALA A 176 -15.71 -10.69 -5.79
CA ALA A 176 -16.78 -9.71 -6.02
C ALA A 176 -16.95 -9.42 -7.52
N ASP A 177 -15.85 -9.23 -8.27
CA ASP A 177 -15.84 -9.05 -9.72
C ASP A 177 -16.42 -10.28 -10.45
N ASP A 178 -16.04 -11.51 -10.03
CA ASP A 178 -16.58 -12.75 -10.60
C ASP A 178 -18.10 -12.87 -10.37
N GLU A 179 -18.58 -12.53 -9.17
CA GLU A 179 -20.02 -12.57 -8.87
C GLU A 179 -20.78 -11.48 -9.64
N LEU A 180 -20.21 -10.28 -9.73
CA LEU A 180 -20.77 -9.18 -10.51
C LEU A 180 -20.88 -9.54 -12.00
N GLN A 181 -19.84 -10.15 -12.56
CA GLN A 181 -19.84 -10.60 -13.95
C GLN A 181 -20.88 -11.69 -14.20
N LYS A 182 -21.10 -12.62 -13.25
CA LYS A 182 -22.18 -13.60 -13.38
C LYS A 182 -23.53 -12.92 -13.41
N LEU A 183 -23.82 -12.02 -12.47
CA LEU A 183 -25.10 -11.31 -12.42
C LEU A 183 -25.34 -10.48 -13.68
N LYS A 184 -24.32 -9.76 -14.16
CA LYS A 184 -24.39 -8.96 -15.41
C LYS A 184 -24.63 -9.80 -16.67
N LYS A 185 -24.17 -11.06 -16.71
CA LYS A 185 -24.45 -11.98 -17.83
C LYS A 185 -25.92 -12.44 -17.85
N TYR A 186 -26.54 -12.56 -16.69
CA TYR A 186 -27.94 -12.98 -16.55
C TYR A 186 -28.93 -11.82 -16.57
N ASP A 187 -28.47 -10.57 -16.39
CA ASP A 187 -29.29 -9.36 -16.44
C ASP A 187 -29.62 -8.98 -17.90
N PRO A 188 -30.90 -9.03 -18.33
CA PRO A 188 -31.32 -8.68 -19.68
C PRO A 188 -31.03 -7.22 -20.08
N THR A 189 -30.80 -6.34 -19.11
CA THR A 189 -30.57 -4.90 -19.33
C THR A 189 -29.08 -4.55 -19.47
N SER A 190 -28.20 -5.49 -19.15
CA SER A 190 -26.74 -5.32 -19.21
C SER A 190 -26.24 -5.39 -20.67
N SER A 191 -25.24 -4.57 -21.02
CA SER A 191 -24.56 -4.70 -22.32
C SER A 191 -23.86 -6.04 -22.48
N ASP A 192 -23.50 -6.66 -21.35
CA ASP A 192 -22.83 -7.96 -21.26
C ASP A 192 -23.85 -9.11 -21.21
N TYR A 193 -25.12 -8.85 -21.51
CA TYR A 193 -26.14 -9.89 -21.60
C TYR A 193 -25.79 -10.88 -22.70
N VAL A 194 -25.33 -12.05 -22.26
CA VAL A 194 -25.11 -13.21 -23.10
C VAL A 194 -26.24 -14.16 -22.74
N GLY A 195 -27.41 -13.98 -23.35
CA GLY A 195 -28.54 -14.89 -23.16
C GLY A 195 -28.12 -16.36 -23.33
N ASP A 196 -28.93 -17.29 -22.80
CA ASP A 196 -28.59 -18.72 -22.63
C ASP A 196 -27.95 -19.39 -23.87
N ARG A 197 -28.29 -18.92 -25.08
CA ARG A 197 -27.89 -19.49 -26.37
C ARG A 197 -26.48 -19.15 -26.87
N ARG A 198 -25.75 -18.21 -26.26
CA ARG A 198 -24.37 -17.83 -26.69
C ARG A 198 -23.27 -18.37 -25.78
N HIS A 199 -23.59 -19.20 -24.79
CA HIS A 199 -22.59 -19.93 -24.04
C HIS A 199 -22.04 -21.05 -24.95
N GLY A 200 -20.85 -20.86 -25.52
CA GLY A 200 -20.14 -21.87 -26.32
C GLY A 200 -19.85 -23.18 -25.56
N ILE A 201 -20.19 -23.26 -24.27
CA ILE A 201 -19.94 -24.37 -23.37
C ILE A 201 -21.25 -24.70 -22.64
N HIS A 202 -21.60 -25.99 -22.60
CA HIS A 202 -22.77 -26.45 -21.88
C HIS A 202 -22.59 -26.18 -20.37
N THR A 203 -23.54 -25.49 -19.74
CA THR A 203 -23.52 -25.13 -18.31
C THR A 203 -23.31 -26.34 -17.38
N SER A 204 -23.63 -27.56 -17.84
CA SER A 204 -23.33 -28.82 -17.15
C SER A 204 -21.82 -29.06 -16.99
N VAL A 205 -21.02 -28.84 -18.03
CA VAL A 205 -19.56 -29.04 -17.98
C VAL A 205 -18.93 -28.08 -16.97
N MET A 206 -19.45 -26.85 -16.92
CA MET A 206 -19.01 -25.85 -15.94
C MET A 206 -19.34 -26.25 -14.50
N LYS A 207 -20.51 -26.87 -14.26
CA LYS A 207 -20.86 -27.39 -12.93
C LYS A 207 -19.93 -28.52 -12.48
N ASP A 208 -19.59 -29.44 -13.39
CA ASP A 208 -18.68 -30.55 -13.09
C ASP A 208 -17.26 -30.04 -12.80
N VAL A 209 -16.78 -29.07 -13.59
CA VAL A 209 -15.51 -28.37 -13.33
C VAL A 209 -15.52 -27.70 -11.96
N ILE A 210 -16.56 -26.93 -11.62
CA ILE A 210 -16.67 -26.27 -10.31
C ILE A 210 -16.67 -27.30 -9.18
N ALA A 211 -17.31 -28.45 -9.36
CA ALA A 211 -17.30 -29.54 -8.39
C ALA A 211 -15.89 -30.14 -8.21
N ILE A 212 -15.13 -30.30 -9.30
CA ILE A 212 -13.74 -30.78 -9.26
C ILE A 212 -12.80 -29.75 -8.60
N LEU A 213 -13.04 -28.46 -8.81
CA LEU A 213 -12.25 -27.38 -8.21
C LEU A 213 -12.61 -27.16 -6.73
N LYS A 214 -13.81 -27.57 -6.29
CA LYS A 214 -14.25 -27.43 -4.90
C LYS A 214 -13.50 -28.43 -4.01
N GLY A 215 -12.78 -27.90 -3.02
CA GLY A 215 -12.05 -28.71 -2.03
C GLY A 215 -10.58 -28.94 -2.36
N LYS A 216 -10.11 -28.50 -3.53
CA LYS A 216 -8.68 -28.47 -3.85
C LYS A 216 -7.96 -27.39 -3.06
N THR A 217 -6.69 -27.64 -2.73
CA THR A 217 -5.83 -26.67 -2.05
C THR A 217 -5.38 -25.56 -3.01
N HIS A 218 -4.95 -24.42 -2.48
CA HIS A 218 -4.41 -23.34 -3.30
C HIS A 218 -3.25 -23.82 -4.20
N HIS A 219 -2.39 -24.70 -3.69
CA HIS A 219 -1.26 -25.24 -4.44
C HIS A 219 -1.69 -26.10 -5.63
N GLU A 220 -2.66 -27.00 -5.42
CA GLU A 220 -3.22 -27.83 -6.50
C GLU A 220 -3.90 -26.99 -7.60
N LEU A 221 -4.60 -25.93 -7.20
CA LEU A 221 -5.21 -24.99 -8.15
C LEU A 221 -4.16 -24.21 -8.95
N ALA A 222 -3.05 -23.84 -8.34
CA ALA A 222 -1.93 -23.18 -9.04
C ALA A 222 -1.27 -24.12 -10.06
N LEU A 223 -1.09 -25.40 -9.73
CA LEU A 223 -0.59 -26.40 -10.69
C LEU A 223 -1.54 -26.53 -11.88
N LEU A 224 -2.85 -26.64 -11.63
CA LEU A 224 -3.86 -26.67 -12.70
C LEU A 224 -3.81 -25.41 -13.58
N GLU A 225 -3.60 -24.22 -12.99
CA GLU A 225 -3.46 -22.98 -13.76
C GLU A 225 -2.29 -23.07 -14.74
N THR A 226 -1.13 -23.54 -14.28
CA THR A 226 0.07 -23.65 -15.14
C THR A 226 -0.13 -24.67 -16.26
N GLU A 227 -0.80 -25.79 -15.99
CA GLU A 227 -1.13 -26.79 -17.01
C GLU A 227 -2.11 -26.25 -18.06
N ILE A 228 -3.13 -25.52 -17.62
CA ILE A 228 -4.12 -24.87 -18.50
C ILE A 228 -3.45 -23.84 -19.40
N GLN A 229 -2.63 -22.95 -18.83
CA GLN A 229 -1.88 -21.95 -19.60
C GLN A 229 -0.92 -22.57 -20.60
N LYS A 230 -0.26 -23.68 -20.23
CA LYS A 230 0.61 -24.44 -21.14
C LYS A 230 -0.19 -25.03 -22.30
N LYS A 231 -1.35 -25.63 -22.04
CA LYS A 231 -2.24 -26.16 -23.09
C LYS A 231 -2.77 -25.08 -24.02
N MET A 232 -3.10 -23.89 -23.51
CA MET A 232 -3.49 -22.74 -24.35
C MET A 232 -2.35 -22.31 -25.28
N LYS A 233 -1.12 -22.18 -24.76
CA LYS A 233 0.05 -21.75 -25.55
C LYS A 233 0.46 -22.76 -26.63
N GLN A 234 0.16 -24.05 -26.43
CA GLN A 234 0.49 -25.12 -27.36
C GLN A 234 -0.43 -25.17 -28.61
N GLY A 235 -1.47 -24.34 -28.69
CA GLY A 235 -2.11 -23.94 -29.96
C GLY A 235 -2.87 -25.02 -30.73
N GLY A 236 -3.24 -26.15 -30.11
CA GLY A 236 -3.83 -27.29 -30.83
C GLY A 236 -5.36 -27.27 -30.94
N GLY A 237 -5.95 -26.47 -31.83
CA GLY A 237 -7.39 -26.54 -32.17
C GLY A 237 -8.35 -26.37 -30.98
N VAL A 238 -7.85 -25.73 -29.93
CA VAL A 238 -8.47 -25.67 -28.61
C VAL A 238 -9.48 -24.51 -28.58
N ASP A 239 -10.69 -24.75 -28.07
CA ASP A 239 -11.70 -23.71 -27.85
C ASP A 239 -11.17 -22.64 -26.86
N VAL A 240 -10.69 -21.53 -27.40
CA VAL A 240 -10.08 -20.43 -26.63
C VAL A 240 -11.08 -19.86 -25.61
N GLY A 241 -12.36 -19.76 -25.97
CA GLY A 241 -13.40 -19.26 -25.07
C GLY A 241 -13.66 -20.18 -23.88
N TYR A 242 -13.52 -21.50 -24.08
CA TYR A 242 -13.57 -22.48 -22.98
C TYR A 242 -12.47 -22.26 -21.96
N TRP A 243 -11.21 -22.18 -22.39
CA TRP A 243 -10.10 -22.04 -21.46
C TRP A 243 -10.03 -20.65 -20.83
N GLU A 244 -10.44 -19.60 -21.53
CA GLU A 244 -10.57 -18.27 -20.93
C GLU A 244 -11.62 -18.25 -19.80
N THR A 245 -12.78 -18.86 -20.05
CA THR A 245 -13.85 -18.97 -19.05
C THR A 245 -13.41 -19.84 -17.86
N LEU A 246 -12.75 -20.96 -18.14
CA LEU A 246 -12.21 -21.85 -17.11
C LEU A 246 -11.13 -21.15 -16.27
N LEU A 247 -10.24 -20.38 -16.90
CA LEU A 247 -9.18 -19.64 -16.22
C LEU A 247 -9.74 -18.52 -15.35
N ALA A 248 -10.79 -17.82 -15.80
CA ALA A 248 -11.51 -16.84 -14.98
C ALA A 248 -12.14 -17.50 -13.73
N GLN A 249 -12.80 -18.65 -13.90
CA GLN A 249 -13.36 -19.41 -12.79
C GLN A 249 -12.29 -19.94 -11.84
N LEU A 250 -11.17 -20.42 -12.39
CA LEU A 250 -10.04 -20.91 -11.60
C LEU A 250 -9.48 -19.81 -10.71
N LYS A 251 -9.31 -18.59 -11.24
CA LYS A 251 -8.87 -17.42 -10.46
C LYS A 251 -9.82 -17.11 -9.30
N SER A 252 -11.14 -17.13 -9.53
CA SER A 252 -12.15 -16.98 -8.48
C SER A 252 -12.06 -18.08 -7.42
N HIS A 253 -11.87 -19.34 -7.83
CA HIS A 253 -11.69 -20.45 -6.91
C HIS A 253 -10.38 -20.38 -6.11
N MET A 254 -9.29 -19.94 -6.72
CA MET A 254 -8.01 -19.72 -6.05
C MET A 254 -8.12 -18.62 -5.00
N ALA A 255 -8.77 -17.50 -5.32
CA ALA A 255 -9.04 -16.43 -4.36
C ALA A 255 -9.91 -16.95 -3.19
N LYS A 256 -10.96 -17.73 -3.45
CA LYS A 256 -11.77 -18.37 -2.40
C LYS A 256 -10.95 -19.30 -1.50
N ALA A 257 -10.06 -20.11 -2.09
CA ALA A 257 -9.18 -20.99 -1.35
C ALA A 257 -8.22 -20.21 -0.45
N ARG A 258 -7.57 -19.15 -0.98
CA ARG A 258 -6.69 -18.28 -0.19
C ARG A 258 -7.41 -17.57 0.96
N LEU A 259 -8.62 -17.05 0.71
CA LEU A 259 -9.44 -16.44 1.77
C LEU A 259 -9.82 -17.44 2.85
N ARG A 260 -10.19 -18.67 2.48
CA ARG A 260 -10.48 -19.74 3.43
C ARG A 260 -9.26 -20.08 4.26
N ASP A 261 -8.11 -20.34 3.62
CA ASP A 261 -6.87 -20.71 4.31
C ASP A 261 -6.42 -19.60 5.27
N ARG A 262 -6.56 -18.33 4.86
CA ARG A 262 -6.26 -17.16 5.71
C ARG A 262 -7.24 -17.05 6.88
N HIS A 263 -8.53 -17.22 6.63
CA HIS A 263 -9.55 -17.17 7.67
C HIS A 263 -9.38 -18.31 8.68
N GLU A 264 -9.08 -19.52 8.23
CA GLU A 264 -8.78 -20.67 9.10
C GLU A 264 -7.57 -20.40 10.00
N LYS A 265 -6.49 -19.82 9.45
CA LYS A 265 -5.32 -19.41 10.24
C LYS A 265 -5.68 -18.36 11.29
N MET A 266 -6.50 -17.37 10.94
CA MET A 266 -6.97 -16.34 11.87
C MET A 266 -7.83 -16.96 12.98
N LEU A 267 -8.76 -17.85 12.64
CA LEU A 267 -9.58 -18.57 13.64
C LEU A 267 -8.72 -19.41 14.59
N LYS A 268 -7.70 -20.11 14.08
CA LYS A 268 -6.74 -20.88 14.92
C LYS A 268 -5.98 -19.98 15.87
N GLN A 269 -5.47 -18.83 15.40
CA GLN A 269 -4.78 -17.85 16.25
C GLN A 269 -5.71 -17.30 17.33
N ARG A 270 -6.97 -17.02 16.99
CA ARG A 270 -7.97 -16.57 17.96
C ARG A 270 -8.28 -17.64 19.00
N LEU A 271 -8.42 -18.89 18.58
CA LEU A 271 -8.64 -20.03 19.48
C LEU A 271 -7.47 -20.19 20.45
N LEU A 272 -6.23 -20.07 19.97
CA LEU A 272 -5.03 -20.12 20.82
C LEU A 272 -5.04 -18.99 21.86
N LYS A 273 -5.30 -17.75 21.43
CA LYS A 273 -5.38 -16.60 22.34
C LYS A 273 -6.48 -16.78 23.40
N MET A 274 -7.63 -17.32 23.01
CA MET A 274 -8.72 -17.61 23.94
C MET A 274 -8.35 -18.69 24.96
N LYS A 275 -7.62 -19.74 24.55
CA LYS A 275 -7.09 -20.76 25.48
C LYS A 275 -6.11 -20.16 26.48
N GLU A 276 -5.23 -19.27 26.03
CA GLU A 276 -4.27 -18.55 26.87
C GLU A 276 -4.97 -17.63 27.88
N GLU A 277 -5.95 -16.84 27.45
CA GLU A 277 -6.76 -15.95 28.30
C GLU A 277 -7.59 -16.73 29.34
N GLN A 278 -8.00 -17.96 29.02
CA GLN A 278 -8.72 -18.85 29.93
C GLN A 278 -7.81 -19.69 30.84
N GLY A 279 -6.47 -19.56 30.72
CA GLY A 279 -5.51 -20.30 31.53
C GLY A 279 -5.50 -21.81 31.25
N ILE A 280 -6.02 -22.24 30.09
CA ILE A 280 -6.03 -23.65 29.69
C ILE A 280 -4.64 -23.98 29.15
N ILE A 281 -3.77 -24.47 30.02
CA ILE A 281 -2.50 -25.09 29.64
C ILE A 281 -2.85 -26.44 29.00
N ASP A 282 -2.45 -26.63 27.74
CA ASP A 282 -2.64 -27.89 27.02
C ASP A 282 -1.74 -28.98 27.66
N GLU A 283 -2.23 -29.66 28.71
CA GLU A 283 -1.59 -30.87 29.27
C GLU A 283 -1.64 -32.07 28.30
N SER A 284 -2.32 -31.93 27.16
CA SER A 284 -2.55 -33.01 26.20
C SER A 284 -1.33 -33.41 25.36
N ALA A 285 -0.18 -32.74 25.51
CA ALA A 285 1.06 -33.11 24.81
C ALA A 285 2.00 -34.03 25.61
N SER A 286 1.71 -34.34 26.87
CA SER A 286 2.60 -35.15 27.74
C SER A 286 2.16 -36.60 27.95
N GLU A 287 1.08 -37.07 27.33
CA GLU A 287 0.58 -38.42 27.54
C GLU A 287 0.67 -39.26 26.25
N SER A 288 1.90 -39.47 25.79
CA SER A 288 2.21 -40.46 24.76
C SER A 288 3.60 -41.03 24.98
N GLN A 289 3.86 -41.53 26.20
CA GLN A 289 4.87 -42.56 26.44
C GLN A 289 4.70 -43.15 27.86
N ALA A 290 3.93 -44.22 27.96
CA ALA A 290 4.09 -45.19 29.05
C ALA A 290 3.93 -46.60 28.47
N PRO A 291 4.94 -47.48 28.58
CA PRO A 291 4.77 -48.90 28.31
C PRO A 291 4.17 -49.60 29.53
N SER A 292 3.27 -50.51 29.23
CA SER A 292 2.52 -51.41 30.11
C SER A 292 3.38 -52.42 30.88
N THR A 293 3.07 -52.61 32.18
CA THR A 293 3.13 -53.84 33.02
C THR A 293 2.86 -53.43 34.48
N SER A 294 2.17 -54.10 35.40
CA SER A 294 1.33 -55.30 35.49
C SER A 294 0.78 -55.34 36.94
N LYS A 295 -0.51 -55.72 37.10
CA LYS A 295 -1.24 -56.28 38.26
C LYS A 295 -0.57 -56.32 39.66
N ALA A 296 -1.29 -55.85 40.69
CA ALA A 296 -1.71 -56.63 41.87
C ALA A 296 -2.68 -55.83 42.79
N ASP A 297 -3.57 -56.58 43.44
CA ASP A 297 -4.80 -56.20 44.14
C ASP A 297 -4.60 -55.90 45.67
N PRO A 298 -5.65 -55.62 46.47
CA PRO A 298 -5.68 -54.59 47.53
C PRO A 298 -5.68 -55.16 48.96
N SER A 299 -5.47 -54.31 49.99
CA SER A 299 -6.01 -54.54 51.35
C SER A 299 -5.80 -53.37 52.33
N SER A 300 -6.94 -52.92 52.90
CA SER A 300 -7.20 -52.61 54.31
C SER A 300 -6.61 -51.40 55.07
N LEU A 301 -7.57 -50.60 55.54
CA LEU A 301 -7.87 -50.21 56.94
C LEU A 301 -7.15 -49.05 57.63
N ASP A 302 -8.02 -48.25 58.28
CA ASP A 302 -7.86 -47.45 59.50
C ASP A 302 -7.09 -46.12 59.43
N ARG A 303 -7.40 -45.07 60.20
CA ARG A 303 -8.52 -44.68 61.09
C ARG A 303 -8.14 -43.30 61.66
N GLN A 304 -9.10 -42.37 61.62
CA GLN A 304 -9.37 -41.23 62.54
C GLN A 304 -8.26 -40.32 63.12
N THR A 305 -8.65 -39.03 63.21
CA THR A 305 -8.36 -38.01 64.26
C THR A 305 -6.94 -37.40 64.25
N SER A 306 -6.69 -36.11 64.49
CA SER A 306 -7.41 -35.05 65.23
C SER A 306 -6.71 -33.69 65.01
N GLU A 307 -7.51 -32.63 65.03
CA GLU A 307 -7.33 -31.29 65.66
C GLU A 307 -6.01 -30.48 65.59
N ASN A 308 -6.24 -29.21 65.19
CA ASN A 308 -5.70 -27.92 65.68
C ASN A 308 -4.19 -27.64 65.64
N ILE A 309 -3.84 -26.47 65.10
CA ILE A 309 -3.49 -25.25 65.87
C ILE A 309 -3.20 -24.10 64.88
N ASP A 310 -3.74 -22.92 65.21
CA ASP A 310 -3.46 -21.62 64.62
C ASP A 310 -1.97 -21.24 64.73
N GLU A 311 -1.45 -20.48 63.76
CA GLU A 311 -0.47 -19.44 64.07
C GLU A 311 -0.47 -18.34 62.99
N GLU A 312 -0.84 -17.13 63.42
CA GLU A 312 -0.62 -15.87 62.75
C GLU A 312 0.90 -15.61 62.59
N GLU A 313 1.34 -15.00 61.48
CA GLU A 313 2.18 -13.79 61.58
C GLU A 313 2.34 -13.04 60.24
N LYS A 314 1.83 -11.81 60.27
CA LYS A 314 2.45 -10.53 59.86
C LYS A 314 3.30 -10.43 58.58
N VAL A 315 2.80 -9.51 57.73
CA VAL A 315 3.45 -8.24 57.29
C VAL A 315 4.82 -8.33 56.62
N MET A 316 4.93 -7.80 55.40
CA MET A 316 5.91 -6.75 55.05
C MET A 316 5.55 -6.12 53.70
N ILE A 317 5.05 -4.89 53.81
CA ILE A 317 5.07 -3.83 52.79
C ILE A 317 6.52 -3.43 52.57
N TRP A 318 6.99 -3.31 51.32
CA TRP A 318 8.08 -2.40 50.96
C TRP A 318 7.86 -1.82 49.56
N GLU A 319 7.70 -0.49 49.58
CA GLU A 319 7.93 0.59 48.59
C GLU A 319 7.67 0.39 47.09
#